data_AF-A0A8S3TK50-F1
#
_entry.id   AF-A0A8S3TK50-F1
#
_cell.length_a   1.000
_cell.length_b   1.000
_cell.length_c   1.000
_cell.angle_alpha   90.00
_cell.angle_beta   90.00
_cell.angle_gamma   90.00
#
_symmetry.space_group_name_H-M   'P 1'
#
loop_
_entity.id
_entity.type
_entity.pdbx_description
1 polymer ?
#
loop_
_entity_poly.entity_id
_entity_poly.type
_entity_poly.pdbx_seq_one_letter_code
_entity_poly.pdbx_strand_id
1 'polypeptide(L)'
;MPDMIVDDNDIDNENNKNWQIAQAFADDDVIEEFSQEKKKVENRDKPKDIDLTLPGWGEWGGTGVKVSKKKKKRFIIKAPSALPRKDRNLGNVIISEQKDKSIAKYQVSDLPFPYVSVKQFEQSIRAPIGKTWNPETAYKQLVKPKIVTKIGTIITPIDKEETFKKQKNKRKADLDFIKPPTEVNKFKSKKRKKQ
;
A
#
# COMPACT_ATOMS: atom_id res chain seq x y z
N MET A 1 -10.88 -13.56 -28.41
CA MET A 1 -10.66 -14.08 -27.05
C MET A 1 -10.37 -15.56 -27.22
N PRO A 2 -9.14 -16.05 -26.98
CA PRO A 2 -8.89 -17.49 -26.92
C PRO A 2 -9.27 -18.01 -25.52
N ASP A 3 -10.11 -19.06 -25.48
CA ASP A 3 -10.42 -19.82 -24.27
C ASP A 3 -9.13 -20.44 -23.67
N MET A 4 -8.92 -20.26 -22.37
CA MET A 4 -7.91 -21.02 -21.64
C MET A 4 -8.44 -22.44 -21.41
N ILE A 5 -7.83 -23.41 -22.10
CA ILE A 5 -7.94 -24.83 -21.76
C ILE A 5 -7.12 -25.01 -20.47
N VAL A 6 -7.80 -25.22 -19.35
CA VAL A 6 -7.16 -25.69 -18.11
C VAL A 6 -6.92 -27.19 -18.32
N ASP A 7 -5.67 -27.62 -18.26
CA ASP A 7 -5.26 -29.01 -18.43
C ASP A 7 -5.82 -29.84 -17.26
N ASP A 8 -6.72 -30.81 -17.52
CA ASP A 8 -7.37 -31.64 -16.49
C ASP A 8 -6.37 -32.36 -15.57
N ASN A 9 -5.14 -32.60 -16.06
CA ASN A 9 -4.06 -33.27 -15.32
C ASN A 9 -3.56 -32.48 -14.10
N ASP A 10 -3.66 -31.15 -14.09
CA ASP A 10 -3.19 -30.33 -12.97
C ASP A 10 -4.14 -30.38 -11.77
N ILE A 11 -5.44 -30.52 -12.01
CA ILE A 11 -6.50 -30.58 -10.98
C ILE A 11 -6.39 -31.89 -10.18
N ASP A 12 -6.13 -33.00 -10.86
CA ASP A 12 -5.95 -34.31 -10.23
C ASP A 12 -4.71 -34.36 -9.33
N ASN A 13 -3.65 -33.65 -9.71
CA ASN A 13 -2.43 -33.53 -8.91
C ASN A 13 -2.65 -32.72 -7.62
N GLU A 14 -3.44 -31.64 -7.65
CA GLU A 14 -3.80 -30.89 -6.45
C GLU A 14 -4.70 -31.70 -5.51
N ASN A 15 -5.69 -32.40 -6.06
CA ASN A 15 -6.59 -33.25 -5.28
C ASN A 15 -5.83 -34.39 -4.58
N ASN A 16 -4.86 -35.01 -5.27
CA ASN A 16 -4.02 -36.05 -4.69
C ASN A 16 -3.12 -35.53 -3.56
N LYS A 17 -2.55 -34.33 -3.70
CA LYS A 17 -1.76 -33.68 -2.64
C LYS A 17 -2.63 -33.35 -1.42
N ASN A 18 -3.81 -32.77 -1.65
CA ASN A 18 -4.75 -32.44 -0.57
C ASN A 18 -5.20 -33.70 0.18
N TRP A 19 -5.40 -34.80 -0.53
CA TRP A 19 -5.67 -36.10 0.08
C TRP A 19 -4.45 -36.57 0.91
N GLN A 20 -3.25 -36.62 0.36
CA GLN A 20 -2.06 -36.99 1.14
C GLN A 20 -1.86 -36.15 2.42
N ILE A 21 -2.14 -34.84 2.35
CA ILE A 21 -2.09 -33.93 3.50
C ILE A 21 -3.19 -34.29 4.51
N ALA A 22 -4.44 -34.46 4.05
CA ALA A 22 -5.53 -34.86 4.93
C ALA A 22 -5.29 -36.24 5.59
N GLN A 23 -4.58 -37.15 4.91
CA GLN A 23 -4.19 -38.43 5.50
C GLN A 23 -3.08 -38.28 6.55
N ALA A 24 -2.06 -37.46 6.25
CA ALA A 24 -0.93 -37.24 7.13
C ALA A 24 -1.32 -36.49 8.42
N PHE A 25 -2.36 -35.65 8.36
CA PHE A 25 -2.91 -34.90 9.48
C PHE A 25 -4.29 -35.42 9.92
N ALA A 26 -4.65 -36.66 9.59
CA ALA A 26 -5.95 -37.24 9.97
C ALA A 26 -6.14 -37.35 11.49
N ASP A 27 -5.03 -37.49 12.22
CA ASP A 27 -4.98 -37.61 13.68
C ASP A 27 -4.70 -36.27 14.40
N ASP A 28 -4.44 -35.18 13.67
CA ASP A 28 -4.04 -33.89 14.25
C ASP A 28 -4.97 -32.75 13.79
N ASP A 29 -5.55 -32.00 14.74
CA ASP A 29 -6.55 -30.94 14.47
C ASP A 29 -5.91 -29.61 13.98
N VAL A 30 -5.10 -29.70 12.92
CA VAL A 30 -4.29 -28.59 12.39
C VAL A 30 -5.17 -27.41 11.93
N ILE A 31 -6.36 -27.69 11.40
CA ILE A 31 -7.30 -26.67 10.92
C ILE A 31 -7.86 -25.85 12.09
N GLU A 32 -8.16 -26.51 13.21
CA GLU A 32 -8.66 -25.83 14.39
C GLU A 32 -7.56 -25.01 15.05
N GLU A 33 -6.37 -25.59 15.23
CA GLU A 33 -5.21 -24.88 15.79
C GLU A 33 -4.91 -23.61 14.98
N PHE A 34 -4.85 -23.73 13.66
CA PHE A 34 -4.63 -22.60 12.76
C PHE A 34 -5.72 -21.53 12.89
N SER A 35 -6.99 -21.95 12.95
CA SER A 35 -8.12 -21.03 13.14
C SER A 35 -8.06 -20.30 14.49
N GLN A 36 -7.64 -21.01 15.54
CA GLN A 36 -7.43 -20.43 16.86
C GLN A 36 -6.24 -19.46 16.87
N GLU A 37 -5.12 -19.80 16.22
CA GLU A 37 -3.96 -18.93 16.07
C GLU A 37 -4.32 -17.65 15.32
N LYS A 38 -5.02 -17.78 14.18
CA LYS A 38 -5.51 -16.64 13.40
C LYS A 38 -6.36 -15.70 14.26
N LYS A 39 -7.30 -16.24 15.05
CA LYS A 39 -8.12 -15.46 16.00
C LYS A 39 -7.25 -14.78 17.08
N LYS A 40 -6.23 -15.47 17.61
CA LYS A 40 -5.30 -14.91 18.60
C LYS A 40 -4.53 -13.72 18.02
N VAL A 41 -4.01 -13.84 16.80
CA VAL A 41 -3.32 -12.74 16.08
C VAL A 41 -4.28 -11.58 15.80
N GLU A 42 -5.49 -11.88 15.32
CA GLU A 42 -6.50 -10.86 15.05
C GLU A 42 -6.84 -10.04 16.31
N ASN A 43 -6.99 -10.71 17.46
CA ASN A 43 -7.29 -10.05 18.72
C ASN A 43 -6.10 -9.27 19.31
N ARG A 44 -4.86 -9.66 18.97
CA ARG A 44 -3.64 -8.92 19.34
C ARG A 44 -3.51 -7.63 18.54
N ASP A 45 -3.77 -7.68 17.23
CA ASP A 45 -3.61 -6.53 16.33
C ASP A 45 -4.78 -5.54 16.40
N LYS A 46 -5.97 -5.99 16.83
CA LYS A 46 -7.14 -5.12 17.01
C LYS A 46 -6.80 -3.96 17.95
N PRO A 47 -7.05 -2.70 17.54
CA PRO A 47 -6.84 -1.56 18.41
C PRO A 47 -7.78 -1.70 19.61
N LYS A 48 -7.21 -1.63 20.81
CA LYS A 48 -7.94 -1.82 22.07
C LYS A 48 -8.48 -0.48 22.55
N ASP A 49 -9.70 -0.51 23.11
CA ASP A 49 -10.26 0.63 23.82
C ASP A 49 -9.35 0.97 25.01
N ILE A 50 -9.04 2.25 25.18
CA ILE A 50 -8.20 2.74 26.27
C ILE A 50 -9.14 3.17 27.39
N ASP A 51 -9.08 2.47 28.52
CA ASP A 51 -9.85 2.83 29.71
C ASP A 51 -9.01 3.76 30.61
N LEU A 52 -9.44 5.01 30.74
CA LEU A 52 -8.83 6.01 31.62
C LEU A 52 -9.57 6.14 32.95
N THR A 53 -10.41 5.16 33.34
CA THR A 53 -11.02 5.17 34.67
C THR A 53 -9.95 5.01 35.73
N LEU A 54 -9.73 6.07 36.51
CA LEU A 54 -8.91 5.98 37.70
C LEU A 54 -9.72 5.38 38.85
N PRO A 55 -9.15 4.46 39.65
CA PRO A 55 -9.77 4.01 40.89
C PRO A 55 -9.89 5.19 41.84
N GLY A 56 -11.09 5.42 42.39
CA GLY A 56 -11.38 6.59 43.22
C GLY A 56 -12.21 6.25 44.46
N TRP A 57 -12.57 7.28 45.24
CA TRP A 57 -13.31 7.18 46.52
C TRP A 57 -14.57 6.31 46.48
N GLY A 58 -15.18 6.11 45.30
CA GLY A 58 -16.37 5.29 45.11
C GLY A 58 -16.15 3.78 44.97
N GLU A 59 -14.90 3.29 44.94
CA GLU A 59 -14.58 1.85 44.85
C GLU A 59 -14.33 1.19 46.21
N TRP A 60 -14.19 1.98 47.28
CA TRP A 60 -14.05 1.49 48.65
C TRP A 60 -15.34 0.90 49.24
N GLY A 61 -16.46 0.94 48.51
CA GLY A 61 -17.76 0.38 48.93
C GLY A 61 -17.85 -1.15 48.95
N GLY A 62 -16.73 -1.88 48.82
CA GLY A 62 -16.65 -3.34 48.91
C GLY A 62 -16.67 -4.08 47.57
N THR A 63 -16.23 -5.34 47.60
CA THR A 63 -16.18 -6.24 46.45
C THR A 63 -17.59 -6.52 45.91
N GLY A 64 -17.97 -5.84 44.82
CA GLY A 64 -19.27 -6.04 44.17
C GLY A 64 -19.94 -4.79 43.61
N VAL A 65 -19.45 -3.58 43.95
CA VAL A 65 -20.02 -2.32 43.45
C VAL A 65 -19.67 -2.13 41.97
N LYS A 66 -20.65 -2.36 41.08
CA LYS A 66 -20.48 -2.20 39.63
C LYS A 66 -20.47 -0.71 39.26
N VAL A 67 -19.37 -0.24 38.66
CA VAL A 67 -19.28 1.12 38.10
C VAL A 67 -20.36 1.34 37.04
N SER A 68 -21.12 2.44 37.18
CA SER A 68 -22.20 2.81 36.27
C SER A 68 -21.74 2.89 34.81
N LYS A 69 -22.56 2.40 33.88
CA LYS A 69 -22.32 2.45 32.42
C LYS A 69 -22.06 3.89 31.93
N LYS A 70 -22.69 4.90 32.54
CA LYS A 70 -22.46 6.32 32.20
C LYS A 70 -21.05 6.78 32.56
N LYS A 71 -20.49 6.32 33.68
CA LYS A 71 -19.12 6.63 34.09
C LYS A 71 -18.13 5.95 33.14
N LYS A 72 -18.30 4.66 32.86
CA LYS A 72 -17.46 3.91 31.91
C LYS A 72 -17.38 4.59 30.54
N LYS A 73 -18.51 4.99 29.96
CA LYS A 73 -18.53 5.67 28.65
C LYS A 73 -17.79 7.02 28.61
N ARG A 74 -17.64 7.70 29.75
CA ARG A 74 -16.94 9.01 29.81
C ARG A 74 -15.42 8.84 29.81
N PHE A 75 -14.94 7.73 30.34
CA PHE A 75 -13.51 7.48 30.56
C PHE A 75 -12.92 6.44 29.60
N ILE A 76 -13.76 5.66 28.91
CA ILE A 76 -13.34 4.75 27.84
C ILE A 76 -13.26 5.55 26.53
N ILE A 77 -12.03 5.70 26.02
CA ILE A 77 -11.78 6.18 24.66
C ILE A 77 -11.87 4.97 23.73
N LYS A 78 -12.89 4.99 22.88
CA LYS A 78 -13.08 3.92 21.89
C LYS A 78 -11.97 3.97 20.85
N ALA A 79 -11.40 2.81 20.55
CA ALA A 79 -10.51 2.65 19.42
C ALA A 79 -11.23 3.01 18.11
N PRO A 80 -10.53 3.61 17.14
CA PRO A 80 -11.08 3.76 15.79
C PRO A 80 -11.40 2.39 15.21
N SER A 81 -12.49 2.29 14.43
CA SER A 81 -12.83 1.05 13.73
C SER A 81 -11.67 0.65 12.83
N ALA A 82 -11.04 -0.49 13.12
CA ALA A 82 -9.97 -1.01 12.29
C ALA A 82 -10.47 -1.27 10.87
N LEU A 83 -9.64 -0.95 9.88
CA LEU A 83 -9.89 -1.36 8.50
C LEU A 83 -9.94 -2.89 8.45
N PRO A 84 -10.71 -3.47 7.52
CA PRO A 84 -10.72 -4.92 7.34
C PRO A 84 -9.31 -5.39 6.98
N ARG A 85 -8.85 -6.45 7.67
CA ARG A 85 -7.56 -7.07 7.39
C ARG A 85 -7.48 -7.57 5.95
N LYS A 86 -6.28 -7.60 5.40
CA LYS A 86 -6.00 -8.10 4.04
C LYS A 86 -6.24 -9.60 3.90
N ASP A 87 -6.01 -10.35 4.97
CA ASP A 87 -6.17 -11.80 5.03
C ASP A 87 -7.62 -12.27 5.29
N ARG A 88 -8.60 -11.35 5.31
CA ARG A 88 -10.01 -11.67 5.57
C ARG A 88 -10.59 -12.64 4.54
N ASN A 89 -10.24 -12.47 3.27
CA ASN A 89 -10.75 -13.30 2.18
C ASN A 89 -9.89 -14.56 1.94
N LEU A 90 -8.78 -14.71 2.68
CA LEU A 90 -7.83 -15.80 2.51
C LEU A 90 -7.97 -16.75 3.71
N GLY A 91 -8.50 -17.96 3.48
CA GLY A 91 -8.69 -18.95 4.55
C GLY A 91 -7.39 -19.46 5.14
N ASN A 92 -6.41 -19.75 4.27
CA ASN A 92 -5.26 -20.60 4.60
C ASN A 92 -3.99 -19.80 4.97
N VAL A 93 -4.11 -18.48 5.12
CA VAL A 93 -2.96 -17.59 5.34
C VAL A 93 -3.24 -16.67 6.52
N ILE A 94 -2.21 -16.46 7.34
CA ILE A 94 -2.15 -15.44 8.39
C ILE A 94 -1.11 -14.42 7.95
N ILE A 95 -1.53 -13.17 7.73
CA ILE A 95 -0.63 -12.08 7.32
C ILE A 95 -0.41 -11.15 8.53
N SER A 96 0.84 -10.88 8.88
CA SER A 96 1.15 -9.86 9.87
C SER A 96 1.01 -8.46 9.24
N GLU A 97 0.19 -7.59 9.84
CA GLU A 97 -0.01 -6.20 9.38
C GLU A 97 0.82 -5.19 10.17
N GLN A 98 1.71 -5.68 11.04
CA GLN A 98 2.57 -4.86 11.89
C GLN A 98 3.65 -4.16 11.05
N LYS A 99 3.96 -2.90 11.38
CA LYS A 99 4.98 -2.12 10.68
C LYS A 99 6.36 -2.35 11.29
N ASP A 100 7.31 -2.76 10.46
CA ASP A 100 8.71 -2.94 10.87
C ASP A 100 9.44 -1.61 10.99
N LYS A 101 9.88 -1.29 12.21
CA LYS A 101 10.61 -0.03 12.51
C LYS A 101 12.00 0.03 11.87
N SER A 102 12.61 -1.11 11.56
CA SER A 102 13.90 -1.20 10.88
C SER A 102 13.79 -0.81 9.41
N ILE A 103 12.78 -1.33 8.71
CA ILE A 103 12.53 -1.08 7.28
C ILE A 103 12.02 0.35 7.06
N ALA A 104 11.18 0.84 7.97
CA ALA A 104 10.62 2.20 7.88
C ALA A 104 11.68 3.31 7.76
N LYS A 105 12.91 3.09 8.26
CA LYS A 105 14.02 4.06 8.14
C LYS A 105 14.51 4.25 6.71
N TYR A 106 14.38 3.23 5.88
CA TYR A 106 14.83 3.24 4.49
C TYR A 106 13.70 3.58 3.51
N GLN A 107 12.47 3.65 4.01
CA GLN A 107 11.31 4.07 3.23
C GLN A 107 11.22 5.60 3.22
N VAL A 108 10.67 6.13 2.13
CA VAL A 108 10.42 7.57 2.00
C VAL A 108 9.26 7.96 2.91
N SER A 109 9.44 8.98 3.76
CA SER A 109 8.39 9.45 4.67
C SER A 109 7.29 10.21 3.95
N ASP A 110 7.68 11.13 3.07
CA ASP A 110 6.80 12.04 2.35
C ASP A 110 7.14 12.08 0.86
N LEU A 111 6.13 12.29 0.02
CA LEU A 111 6.31 12.32 -1.44
C LEU A 111 7.22 13.47 -1.86
N PRO A 112 8.32 13.21 -2.59
CA PRO A 112 9.18 14.27 -3.07
C PRO A 112 8.52 15.04 -4.21
N PHE A 113 8.69 16.37 -4.21
CA PHE A 113 8.36 17.20 -5.37
C PHE A 113 9.17 16.72 -6.59
N PRO A 114 8.61 16.57 -7.80
CA PRO A 114 7.34 17.09 -8.33
C PRO A 114 6.18 16.07 -8.38
N TYR A 115 6.27 14.96 -7.65
CA TYR A 115 5.27 13.89 -7.75
C TYR A 115 4.01 14.21 -6.95
N VAL A 116 2.85 13.85 -7.52
CA VAL A 116 1.54 14.08 -6.88
C VAL A 116 1.00 12.80 -6.24
N SER A 117 1.39 11.64 -6.75
CA SER A 117 0.91 10.32 -6.32
C SER A 117 2.05 9.38 -5.95
N VAL A 118 1.84 8.56 -4.92
CA VAL A 118 2.77 7.51 -4.50
C VAL A 118 3.08 6.56 -5.65
N LYS A 119 2.05 6.16 -6.41
CA LYS A 119 2.21 5.27 -7.55
C LYS A 119 3.13 5.85 -8.61
N GLN A 120 3.05 7.17 -8.86
CA GLN A 120 3.88 7.86 -9.83
C GLN A 120 5.35 7.85 -9.38
N PHE A 121 5.60 8.14 -8.10
CA PHE A 121 6.93 8.11 -7.53
C PHE A 121 7.53 6.69 -7.59
N GLU A 122 6.82 5.69 -7.10
CA GLU A 122 7.29 4.29 -7.12
C GLU A 122 7.56 3.79 -8.54
N GLN A 123 6.74 4.17 -9.52
CA GLN A 123 6.98 3.85 -10.92
C GLN A 123 8.26 4.50 -11.46
N SER A 124 8.57 5.73 -11.05
CA SER A 124 9.77 6.44 -11.51
C SER A 124 11.07 5.80 -11.04
N ILE A 125 11.09 5.23 -9.83
CA ILE A 125 12.29 4.60 -9.23
C ILE A 125 12.33 3.07 -9.40
N ARG A 126 11.34 2.48 -10.07
CA ARG A 126 11.16 1.02 -10.16
C ARG A 126 12.35 0.30 -10.81
N ALA A 127 13.03 0.95 -11.76
CA ALA A 127 14.11 0.34 -12.51
C ALA A 127 15.49 0.68 -11.90
N PRO A 128 16.39 -0.30 -11.71
CA PRO A 128 17.74 -0.03 -11.25
C PRO A 128 18.57 0.66 -12.33
N ILE A 129 19.49 1.55 -11.93
CA ILE A 129 20.37 2.29 -12.85
C ILE A 129 21.78 1.68 -12.97
N GLY A 130 22.11 0.64 -12.19
CA GLY A 130 23.48 0.10 -12.11
C GLY A 130 23.93 -0.72 -13.33
N LYS A 131 25.26 -0.81 -13.53
CA LYS A 131 25.89 -1.61 -14.61
C LYS A 131 25.65 -3.13 -14.49
N THR A 132 25.35 -3.61 -13.29
CA THR A 132 25.07 -5.03 -13.02
C THR A 132 23.73 -5.48 -13.60
N TRP A 133 22.75 -4.58 -13.68
CA TRP A 133 21.40 -4.88 -14.16
C TRP A 133 21.13 -4.40 -15.59
N ASN A 134 21.89 -3.42 -16.09
CA ASN A 134 21.71 -2.83 -17.41
C ASN A 134 22.95 -3.01 -18.30
N PRO A 135 22.77 -3.22 -19.62
CA PRO A 135 23.90 -3.25 -20.54
C PRO A 135 24.63 -1.90 -20.58
N GLU A 136 25.90 -1.92 -20.95
CA GLU A 136 26.77 -0.74 -20.88
C GLU A 136 26.22 0.45 -21.70
N THR A 137 25.63 0.17 -22.86
CA THR A 137 25.03 1.19 -23.73
C THR A 137 23.85 1.89 -23.05
N ALA A 138 22.94 1.14 -22.42
CA ALA A 138 21.81 1.69 -21.68
C ALA A 138 22.27 2.43 -20.41
N TYR A 139 23.23 1.88 -19.67
CA TYR A 139 23.82 2.53 -18.50
C TYR A 139 24.40 3.92 -18.85
N LYS A 140 25.20 4.00 -19.92
CA LYS A 140 25.78 5.27 -20.41
C LYS A 140 24.69 6.29 -20.79
N GLN A 141 23.54 5.84 -21.28
CA GLN A 141 22.42 6.72 -21.60
C GLN A 141 21.64 7.19 -20.36
N LEU A 142 21.39 6.30 -19.39
CA LEU A 142 20.64 6.59 -18.17
C LEU A 142 21.40 7.55 -17.24
N VAL A 143 22.72 7.41 -17.14
CA VAL A 143 23.56 8.24 -16.25
C VAL A 143 24.05 9.51 -16.95
N LYS A 144 23.71 9.72 -18.23
CA LYS A 144 24.12 10.93 -18.96
C LYS A 144 23.48 12.18 -18.33
N PRO A 145 24.28 13.16 -17.86
CA PRO A 145 23.73 14.37 -17.25
C PRO A 145 23.03 15.23 -18.30
N LYS A 146 22.05 16.02 -17.86
CA LYS A 146 21.28 16.92 -18.72
C LYS A 146 22.13 18.02 -19.36
N ILE A 147 23.14 18.49 -18.63
CA ILE A 147 24.04 19.56 -19.07
C ILE A 147 25.46 18.99 -19.09
N VAL A 148 26.15 19.14 -20.22
CA VAL A 148 27.54 18.75 -20.42
C VAL A 148 28.27 19.96 -20.98
N THR A 149 29.28 20.45 -20.26
CA THR A 149 30.17 21.54 -20.70
C THR A 149 31.53 20.98 -21.09
N LYS A 150 32.22 21.67 -22.00
CA LYS A 150 33.61 21.34 -22.36
C LYS A 150 34.56 22.10 -21.45
N ILE A 151 35.56 21.41 -20.93
CA ILE A 151 36.60 22.02 -20.10
C ILE A 151 37.43 22.97 -20.96
N GLY A 152 37.80 24.14 -20.43
CA GLY A 152 38.67 25.10 -21.09
C GLY A 152 38.02 25.94 -22.20
N THR A 153 36.70 25.82 -22.42
CA THR A 153 35.98 26.66 -23.38
C THR A 153 35.08 27.66 -22.64
N ILE A 154 35.15 28.94 -23.03
CA ILE A 154 34.25 29.98 -22.51
C ILE A 154 32.83 29.72 -23.03
N ILE A 155 31.85 29.72 -22.13
CA ILE A 155 30.42 29.57 -22.48
C ILE A 155 29.89 30.95 -22.86
N THR A 156 29.71 31.17 -24.16
CA THR A 156 29.08 32.40 -24.67
C THR A 156 27.57 32.37 -24.40
N PRO A 157 26.94 33.54 -24.19
CA PRO A 157 25.49 33.62 -24.11
C PRO A 157 24.86 33.12 -25.42
N ILE A 158 23.61 32.68 -25.33
CA ILE A 158 22.89 32.17 -26.49
C ILE A 158 22.48 33.34 -27.41
N ASP A 159 22.78 33.21 -28.69
CA ASP A 159 22.37 34.22 -29.69
C ASP A 159 20.89 34.03 -30.05
N LYS A 160 20.21 35.14 -30.39
CA LYS A 160 18.77 35.16 -30.74
C LYS A 160 18.41 34.25 -31.93
N GLU A 161 19.36 33.98 -32.81
CA GLU A 161 19.18 33.08 -33.96
C GLU A 161 19.28 31.60 -33.55
N GLU A 162 19.97 31.29 -32.45
CA GLU A 162 20.19 29.94 -31.96
C GLU A 162 19.10 29.47 -30.99
N THR A 163 18.45 30.40 -30.29
CA THR A 163 17.38 30.12 -29.30
C THR A 163 16.20 29.35 -29.90
N PHE A 164 15.88 29.53 -31.19
CA PHE A 164 14.70 28.95 -31.84
C PHE A 164 15.01 27.77 -32.77
N LYS A 165 16.25 27.25 -32.80
CA LYS A 165 16.59 26.06 -33.59
C LYS A 165 15.82 24.84 -33.02
N LYS A 166 14.62 24.57 -33.57
CA LYS A 166 13.83 23.37 -33.27
C LYS A 166 14.71 22.14 -33.44
N GLN A 167 14.96 21.42 -32.36
CA GLN A 167 15.57 20.10 -32.46
C GLN A 167 14.61 19.21 -33.26
N LYS A 168 15.00 18.85 -34.48
CA LYS A 168 14.19 18.03 -35.41
C LYS A 168 13.95 16.59 -34.92
N ASN A 169 14.55 16.20 -33.80
CA ASN A 169 14.42 14.85 -33.25
C ASN A 169 13.41 14.87 -32.10
N LYS A 170 12.15 14.58 -32.43
CA LYS A 170 11.12 14.22 -31.45
C LYS A 170 11.57 12.95 -30.70
N ARG A 171 12.18 13.12 -29.52
CA ARG A 171 12.03 12.10 -28.49
C ARG A 171 10.59 12.21 -27.99
N LYS A 172 9.86 11.10 -27.97
CA LYS A 172 8.52 11.06 -27.36
C LYS A 172 8.63 11.68 -25.97
N ALA A 173 7.69 12.57 -25.65
CA ALA A 173 7.66 13.22 -24.36
C ALA A 173 7.30 12.17 -23.31
N ASP A 174 8.31 11.48 -22.77
CA ASP A 174 8.14 10.57 -21.64
C ASP A 174 7.99 11.40 -20.36
N LEU A 175 6.93 12.18 -20.25
CA LEU A 175 6.42 12.80 -19.02
C LEU A 175 4.98 13.24 -19.28
N ASP A 176 4.09 12.28 -19.51
CA ASP A 176 2.66 12.53 -19.36
C ASP A 176 2.39 12.83 -17.88
N PHE A 177 2.41 14.12 -17.54
CA PHE A 177 1.64 14.64 -16.41
C PHE A 177 0.17 14.36 -16.71
N ILE A 178 -0.28 13.14 -16.40
CA ILE A 178 -1.70 12.79 -16.40
C ILE A 178 -2.31 13.63 -15.29
N LYS A 179 -2.88 14.78 -15.65
CA LYS A 179 -3.81 15.50 -14.78
C LYS A 179 -4.90 14.49 -14.41
N PRO A 180 -5.18 14.23 -13.12
CA PRO A 180 -6.27 13.35 -12.74
C PRO A 180 -7.56 13.88 -13.39
N PRO A 181 -8.46 13.01 -13.89
CA PRO A 181 -9.71 13.46 -14.47
C PRO A 181 -10.45 14.28 -13.43
N THR A 182 -10.63 15.58 -13.71
CA THR A 182 -11.50 16.44 -12.93
C THR A 182 -12.94 15.96 -13.14
N GLU A 183 -13.45 15.14 -12.23
CA GLU A 183 -14.88 14.81 -12.17
C GLU A 183 -15.65 16.07 -11.76
N VAL A 184 -16.05 16.85 -12.75
CA VAL A 184 -17.01 17.94 -12.55
C VAL A 184 -18.39 17.30 -12.36
N ASN A 185 -18.73 17.01 -11.10
CA ASN A 185 -20.08 16.60 -10.72
C ASN A 185 -21.08 17.73 -11.01
N LYS A 186 -21.71 17.68 -12.19
CA LYS A 186 -22.85 18.53 -12.52
C LYS A 186 -24.09 18.01 -11.78
N PHE A 187 -24.28 18.49 -10.55
CA PHE A 187 -25.57 18.36 -9.87
C PHE A 187 -26.65 19.08 -10.69
N LYS A 188 -27.48 18.31 -11.42
CA LYS A 188 -28.70 18.83 -12.03
C LYS A 188 -29.69 19.17 -10.92
N SER A 189 -29.86 20.46 -10.65
CA SER A 189 -30.94 20.97 -9.79
C SER A 189 -32.29 20.64 -10.41
N LYS A 190 -33.02 19.66 -9.86
CA LYS A 190 -34.44 19.44 -10.19
C LYS A 190 -35.25 20.62 -9.64
N LYS A 191 -35.73 21.49 -10.54
CA LYS A 191 -36.74 22.52 -10.19
C LYS A 191 -38.02 21.80 -9.72
N ARG A 192 -38.44 22.08 -8.49
CA ARG A 192 -39.75 21.68 -7.96
C ARG A 192 -40.83 22.46 -8.72
N LYS A 193 -41.71 21.79 -9.44
CA LYS A 193 -42.98 22.38 -9.89
C LYS A 193 -43.87 22.51 -8.65
N LYS A 194 -44.32 23.74 -8.35
CA LYS A 194 -45.50 23.98 -7.54
C LYS A 194 -46.70 23.87 -8.47
N GLN A 195 -47.58 22.92 -8.18
CA GLN A 195 -49.04 23.01 -8.08
C GLN A 195 -49.58 21.60 -7.88
#